data_AF-A0A8H5KEB8-F1
#
_entry.id   AF-A0A8H5KEB8-F1
#
_cell.length_a   1.000
_cell.length_b   1.000
_cell.length_c   1.000
_cell.angle_alpha   90.00
_cell.angle_beta   90.00
_cell.angle_gamma   90.00
#
_symmetry.space_group_name_H-M   'P 1'
#
loop_
_entity.id
_entity.type
_entity.pdbx_description
1 polymer ?
#
loop_
_entity_poly.entity_id
_entity_poly.type
_entity_poly.pdbx_seq_one_letter_code
_entity_poly.pdbx_strand_id
1 'polypeptide(L)'
;MTSSVDFDNPGKTVLKPVKLAHVVLRTNNFLRLSSYYQTFLQARINFENEFMHLLTYDDEHHRIGIVNMDIAEKDPKTCGLEHIAFSYSSLTDLAISYLQRK
;
A
#
# COMPACT_ATOMS: atom_id res chain seq x y z
N MET A 1 6.25 -17.05 -28.04
CA MET A 1 5.54 -15.97 -28.76
C MET A 1 4.92 -15.06 -27.71
N THR A 2 5.48 -13.88 -27.47
CA THR A 2 4.81 -12.86 -26.66
C THR A 2 3.74 -12.21 -27.52
N SER A 3 2.46 -12.49 -27.28
CA SER A 3 1.41 -11.71 -27.91
C SER A 3 1.58 -10.25 -27.48
N SER A 4 1.69 -9.34 -28.44
CA SER A 4 1.70 -7.90 -28.15
C SER A 4 0.38 -7.53 -27.48
N VAL A 5 0.47 -6.85 -26.35
CA VAL A 5 -0.70 -6.36 -25.62
C VAL A 5 -1.26 -5.15 -26.37
N ASP A 6 -2.56 -5.18 -26.65
CA ASP A 6 -3.28 -4.07 -27.27
C ASP A 6 -3.84 -3.15 -26.17
N PHE A 7 -3.23 -1.98 -26.01
CA PHE A 7 -3.65 -0.99 -25.01
C PHE A 7 -4.83 -0.12 -25.50
N ASP A 8 -5.11 -0.09 -26.79
CA ASP A 8 -6.24 0.66 -27.35
C ASP A 8 -7.55 -0.12 -27.21
N ASN A 9 -7.46 -1.45 -27.08
CA ASN A 9 -8.60 -2.33 -26.81
C ASN A 9 -8.30 -3.29 -25.63
N PRO A 10 -8.26 -2.80 -24.39
CA PRO A 10 -7.85 -3.57 -23.21
C PRO A 10 -8.92 -4.58 -22.74
N GLY A 11 -10.07 -4.68 -23.42
CA GLY A 11 -11.23 -5.44 -22.97
C GLY A 11 -12.03 -4.75 -21.86
N LYS A 12 -13.11 -5.41 -21.41
CA LYS A 12 -14.07 -4.85 -20.42
C LYS A 12 -13.98 -5.51 -19.03
N THR A 13 -13.24 -6.60 -18.90
CA THR A 13 -13.12 -7.32 -17.63
C THR A 13 -11.89 -6.82 -16.91
N VAL A 14 -12.09 -6.13 -15.78
CA VAL A 14 -10.99 -5.60 -14.97
C VAL A 14 -10.12 -6.74 -14.43
N LEU A 15 -8.83 -6.73 -14.76
CA LEU A 15 -7.86 -7.66 -14.20
C LEU A 15 -7.81 -7.48 -12.67
N LYS A 16 -7.80 -8.61 -11.95
CA LYS A 16 -7.70 -8.61 -10.48
C LYS A 16 -6.25 -8.50 -10.02
N PRO A 17 -5.98 -7.84 -8.89
CA PRO A 17 -4.65 -7.88 -8.28
C PRO A 17 -4.31 -9.28 -7.78
N VAL A 18 -3.02 -9.55 -7.54
CA VAL A 18 -2.52 -10.85 -7.06
C VAL A 18 -2.22 -10.87 -5.57
N LYS A 19 -1.99 -9.71 -4.96
CA LYS A 19 -1.70 -9.61 -3.53
C LYS A 19 -2.10 -8.25 -2.99
N LEU A 20 -2.47 -8.19 -1.71
CA LEU A 20 -2.44 -6.93 -0.96
C LEU A 20 -0.97 -6.52 -0.82
N ALA A 21 -0.62 -5.35 -1.31
CA ALA A 21 0.75 -4.85 -1.26
C ALA A 21 1.06 -4.32 0.15
N HIS A 22 0.42 -3.22 0.52
CA HIS A 22 0.63 -2.55 1.79
C HIS A 22 -0.61 -1.76 2.25
N VAL A 23 -0.59 -1.40 3.53
CA VAL A 23 -1.54 -0.47 4.17
C VAL A 23 -0.76 0.73 4.67
N VAL A 24 -1.29 1.94 4.45
CA VAL A 24 -0.71 3.17 5.00
C VAL A 24 -1.63 3.79 6.03
N LEU A 25 -1.03 4.23 7.13
CA LEU A 25 -1.67 4.87 8.26
C LEU A 25 -1.08 6.26 8.47
N ARG A 26 -1.93 7.22 8.83
CA ARG A 26 -1.53 8.55 9.29
C ARG A 26 -1.72 8.67 10.80
N THR A 27 -0.79 9.32 11.50
CA THR A 27 -0.86 9.47 12.95
C THR A 27 -0.09 10.70 13.43
N ASN A 28 -0.57 11.28 14.53
CA ASN A 28 0.15 12.25 15.36
C ASN A 28 0.98 11.57 16.48
N ASN A 29 0.90 10.23 16.60
CA ASN A 29 1.61 9.42 17.59
C ASN A 29 2.60 8.47 16.90
N PHE A 30 3.46 9.07 16.07
CA PHE A 30 4.28 8.39 15.07
C PHE A 30 5.19 7.29 15.60
N LEU A 31 6.08 7.63 16.54
CA LEU A 31 7.07 6.68 17.08
C LEU A 31 6.39 5.53 17.82
N ARG A 32 5.30 5.80 18.55
CA ARG A 32 4.56 4.76 19.28
C ARG A 32 3.92 3.76 18.32
N LEU A 33 3.27 4.23 17.26
CA LEU A 33 2.62 3.36 16.28
C LEU A 33 3.65 2.53 15.51
N SER A 34 4.80 3.13 15.17
CA SER A 34 5.92 2.41 14.55
C SER A 34 6.46 1.30 15.45
N SER A 35 6.75 1.60 16.71
CA SER A 35 7.25 0.59 17.66
C SER A 35 6.22 -0.53 17.91
N TYR A 36 4.93 -0.18 17.92
CA TYR A 36 3.85 -1.17 18.03
C TYR A 36 3.89 -2.18 16.87
N TYR A 37 3.91 -1.72 15.61
CA TYR A 37 3.89 -2.64 14.47
C TYR A 37 5.19 -3.42 14.27
N GLN A 38 6.34 -2.83 14.61
CA GLN A 38 7.60 -3.59 14.67
C GLN A 38 7.48 -4.78 15.64
N THR A 39 6.94 -4.54 16.84
CA THR A 39 6.78 -5.59 17.86
C THR A 39 5.70 -6.60 17.48
N PHE A 40 4.51 -6.12 17.13
CA PHE A 40 3.32 -6.95 16.91
C PHE A 40 3.49 -7.90 15.72
N LEU A 41 4.15 -7.45 14.66
CA LEU A 41 4.33 -8.22 13.42
C LEU A 41 5.73 -8.84 13.30
N GLN A 42 6.61 -8.62 14.28
CA GLN A 42 8.05 -8.83 14.13
C GLN A 42 8.60 -8.16 12.86
N ALA A 43 8.08 -6.95 12.57
CA ALA A 43 8.47 -6.20 11.39
C ALA A 43 9.78 -5.43 11.65
N ARG A 44 10.55 -5.24 10.58
CA ARG A 44 11.73 -4.37 10.53
C ARG A 44 11.42 -3.14 9.66
N ILE A 45 12.11 -2.04 9.93
CA ILE A 45 12.04 -0.83 9.12
C ILE A 45 12.94 -1.01 7.89
N ASN A 46 12.38 -0.81 6.69
CA ASN A 46 13.13 -0.76 5.43
C ASN A 46 13.49 0.66 5.01
N PHE A 47 12.73 1.65 5.47
CA PHE A 47 13.00 3.06 5.23
C PHE A 47 12.45 3.88 6.41
N GLU A 48 13.24 4.85 6.88
CA GLU A 48 12.87 5.79 7.93
C GLU A 48 13.35 7.21 7.63
N ASN A 49 12.49 8.17 7.96
CA ASN A 49 12.84 9.57 8.17
C ASN A 49 11.83 10.21 9.14
N GLU A 50 11.97 11.52 9.40
CA GLU A 50 11.09 12.25 10.32
C GLU A 50 9.61 12.27 9.90
N PHE A 51 9.33 12.02 8.61
CA PHE A 51 8.00 12.06 8.03
C PHE A 51 7.34 10.67 7.96
N MET A 52 8.11 9.59 7.77
CA MET A 52 7.53 8.30 7.46
C MET A 52 8.46 7.12 7.77
N HIS A 53 7.85 6.05 8.29
CA HIS A 53 8.48 4.74 8.44
C HIS A 53 7.77 3.71 7.55
N LEU A 54 8.55 2.93 6.79
CA LEU A 54 8.07 1.84 5.97
C LEU A 54 8.55 0.51 6.56
N LEU A 55 7.62 -0.29 7.07
CA LEU A 55 7.89 -1.52 7.81
C LEU A 55 7.56 -2.74 6.95
N THR A 56 8.37 -3.79 7.03
CA THR A 56 8.12 -5.09 6.40
C THR A 56 8.34 -6.25 7.38
N TYR A 57 7.64 -7.36 7.16
CA TYR A 57 7.81 -8.63 7.86
C TYR A 57 7.98 -9.82 6.90
N ASP A 58 8.07 -9.56 5.59
CA ASP A 58 8.37 -10.55 4.55
C ASP A 58 9.24 -9.92 3.45
N ASP A 59 9.29 -10.54 2.27
CA ASP A 59 10.18 -10.12 1.17
C ASP A 59 9.73 -8.82 0.47
N GLU A 60 8.52 -8.31 0.73
CA GLU A 60 8.11 -7.04 0.14
C GLU A 60 8.86 -5.86 0.74
N HIS A 61 9.02 -4.78 -0.04
CA HIS A 61 9.70 -3.57 0.44
C HIS A 61 9.02 -3.00 1.69
N HIS A 62 7.68 -3.07 1.78
CA HIS A 62 6.94 -2.72 2.98
C HIS A 62 5.53 -3.31 2.93
N ARG A 63 4.98 -3.54 4.12
CA ARG A 63 3.61 -3.98 4.38
C ARG A 63 2.80 -2.92 5.11
N ILE A 64 3.46 -2.17 5.99
CA ILE A 64 2.86 -1.07 6.74
C ILE A 64 3.67 0.20 6.47
N GLY A 65 3.00 1.23 5.96
CA GLY A 65 3.52 2.59 5.94
C GLY A 65 2.90 3.40 7.06
N ILE A 66 3.71 4.15 7.79
CA ILE A 66 3.24 5.04 8.86
C ILE A 66 3.72 6.44 8.51
N VAL A 67 2.78 7.38 8.43
CA VAL A 67 3.05 8.78 8.10
C VAL A 67 2.83 9.64 9.33
N ASN A 68 3.83 10.43 9.66
CA ASN A 68 3.80 11.43 10.73
C ASN A 68 3.07 12.67 10.23
N MET A 69 1.93 13.00 10.84
CA MET A 69 1.17 14.20 10.51
C MET A 69 0.63 14.86 11.77
N ASP A 70 0.59 16.18 11.76
CA ASP A 70 -0.10 16.97 12.79
C ASP A 70 -1.62 16.93 12.53
N ILE A 71 -2.27 15.90 13.06
CA ILE A 71 -3.71 15.64 12.92
C ILE A 71 -4.36 15.42 14.29
N ALA A 72 -5.67 15.65 14.35
CA ALA A 72 -6.46 15.37 15.54
C ALA A 72 -6.40 13.88 15.92
N GLU A 73 -6.60 13.62 17.22
CA GLU A 73 -6.75 12.27 17.76
C GLU A 73 -7.83 11.47 17.03
N LYS A 74 -7.66 10.14 16.99
CA LYS A 74 -8.62 9.26 16.33
C LYS A 74 -10.00 9.36 17.02
N ASP A 75 -10.98 9.87 16.29
CA ASP A 75 -12.40 9.77 16.67
C ASP A 75 -12.98 8.41 16.21
N PRO A 76 -13.46 7.53 17.11
CA PRO A 76 -14.09 6.27 16.73
C PRO A 76 -15.33 6.42 15.84
N LYS A 77 -15.97 7.60 15.80
CA LYS A 77 -17.15 7.90 14.99
C LYS A 77 -16.84 8.34 13.57
N THR A 78 -15.56 8.41 13.19
CA THR A 78 -15.12 8.83 11.85
C THR A 78 -14.44 7.68 11.08
N CYS A 79 -14.49 7.76 9.75
CA CYS A 79 -13.70 6.89 8.89
C CYS A 79 -12.20 7.10 9.12
N GLY A 80 -11.40 6.02 9.08
CA GLY A 80 -9.95 6.11 9.34
C GLY A 80 -9.16 5.04 8.61
N LEU A 81 -8.61 5.42 7.46
CA LEU A 81 -7.65 4.68 6.64
C LEU A 81 -7.03 5.72 5.68
N GLU A 82 -5.72 5.69 5.46
CA GLU A 82 -5.12 6.51 4.40
C GLU A 82 -5.34 5.82 3.05
N HIS A 83 -4.72 4.66 2.85
CA HIS A 83 -4.97 3.82 1.68
C HIS A 83 -4.51 2.36 1.89
N ILE A 84 -5.01 1.50 1.01
CA ILE A 84 -4.54 0.12 0.82
C ILE A 84 -4.13 0.01 -0.64
N ALA A 85 -2.94 -0.55 -0.89
CA ALA A 85 -2.45 -0.81 -2.23
C ALA A 85 -2.45 -2.30 -2.53
N PHE A 86 -2.49 -2.63 -3.82
CA PHE A 86 -2.52 -4.01 -4.31
C PHE A 86 -1.51 -4.20 -5.44
N SER A 87 -0.84 -5.34 -5.44
CA SER A 87 0.15 -5.72 -6.44
C SER A 87 -0.51 -6.41 -7.63
N TYR A 88 0.02 -6.19 -8.82
CA TYR A 88 -0.27 -6.96 -10.04
C TYR A 88 0.97 -7.76 -10.43
N SER A 89 0.79 -8.85 -11.20
CA SER A 89 1.88 -9.72 -11.61
C SER A 89 2.93 -9.02 -12.49
N SER A 90 2.53 -7.95 -13.18
CA SER A 90 3.40 -7.18 -14.05
C SER A 90 2.94 -5.72 -14.15
N LEU A 91 3.84 -4.85 -14.61
CA LEU A 91 3.50 -3.47 -14.94
C LEU A 91 2.45 -3.38 -16.07
N THR A 92 2.51 -4.32 -17.02
CA THR A 92 1.53 -4.47 -18.09
C THR A 92 0.14 -4.76 -17.53
N ASP A 93 0.01 -5.71 -16.60
CA ASP A 93 -1.28 -6.04 -15.98
C ASP A 93 -1.83 -4.87 -15.17
N LEU A 94 -0.95 -4.14 -14.47
CA LEU A 94 -1.34 -2.90 -13.79
C LEU A 94 -1.91 -1.88 -14.79
N ALA A 95 -1.20 -1.60 -15.89
CA ALA A 95 -1.64 -0.66 -16.92
C ALA A 95 -2.96 -1.09 -17.59
N ILE A 96 -3.10 -2.36 -17.92
CA ILE A 96 -4.33 -2.93 -18.48
C ILE A 96 -5.48 -2.78 -17.49
N SER A 97 -5.28 -3.13 -16.22
CA SER A 97 -6.32 -3.01 -15.18
C SER A 97 -6.80 -1.57 -15.00
N TYR A 98 -5.93 -0.58 -15.22
CA TYR A 98 -6.27 0.83 -15.17
C TYR A 98 -7.13 1.23 -16.36
N LEU A 99 -6.76 0.83 -17.57
CA LEU A 99 -7.51 1.15 -18.80
C LEU A 99 -8.90 0.49 -18.84
N GLN A 100 -9.06 -0.68 -18.24
CA GLN A 100 -10.34 -1.41 -18.15
C GLN A 100 -11.35 -0.77 -17.18
N ARG A 101 -10.92 0.17 -16.32
CA ARG A 101 -11.78 0.84 -15.32
C ARG A 101 -12.40 2.15 -15.83
N LYS A 102 -12.25 2.45 -17.12
CA LYS A 102 -12.87 3.61 -17.77
C LYS A 102 -14.36 3.38 -18.04
#